data_AF-A0A6H1JFS3-F1
#
_entry.id   AF-A0A6H1JFS3-F1
#
_cell.length_a   1.000
_cell.length_b   1.000
_cell.length_c   1.000
_cell.angle_alpha   90.00
_cell.angle_beta   90.00
_cell.angle_gamma   90.00
#
_symmetry.space_group_name_H-M   'P 1'
#
loop_
_entity.id
_entity.type
_entity.pdbx_description
1 polymer ?
#
loop_
_entity_poly.entity_id
_entity_poly.type
_entity_poly.pdbx_seq_one_letter_code
_entity_poly.pdbx_strand_id
1 'polypeptide(L)'
;MSLRDFAAYLGVSDRTVSNWEGGGASYQPRAESQAVLDTALGRASDDARARFAAALGITRGAPPVAAGIGVDSHKFLPVFIGVERARRLRAHMAPDAGAGWLESSAARTNHPDAKECILHVFACGVAVFRLVQPHKPASLTELAVWRYRSYATDLPWAREKLRDLLDEDHSRVPNPEYVLSLYWLTSSPWTGGAYDTALRLLSTPSVLVDRGAPDGPVPLDASVEETLLTTGFDHPDIVSFGVRGVSTGYAGWSGVAYASLSGERSLTIDELVTCELTAQALWCFTRHIQQMIEDGQDPSMPEQYGWRFLRAAYSRLTTARAQETAQHVLMREAIMKTSGLAERLRAAQDALRESVG
;
A
#
# COMPACT_ATOMS: atom_id res chain seq x y z
N MET A 1 -26.23 19.12 29.35
CA MET A 1 -27.28 18.27 29.94
C MET A 1 -27.25 18.47 31.44
N SER A 2 -28.39 18.58 32.13
CA SER A 2 -28.40 18.70 33.59
C SER A 2 -28.10 17.33 34.25
N LEU A 3 -27.76 17.32 35.54
CA LEU A 3 -27.49 16.08 36.29
C LEU A 3 -28.70 15.13 36.27
N ARG A 4 -29.92 15.68 36.38
CA ARG A 4 -31.18 14.92 36.33
C ARG A 4 -31.42 14.30 34.97
N ASP A 5 -31.18 15.06 33.91
CA ASP A 5 -31.31 14.56 32.53
C ASP A 5 -30.29 13.45 32.26
N PHE A 6 -29.08 13.55 32.83
CA PHE A 6 -28.06 12.53 32.69
C PHE A 6 -28.40 11.26 33.47
N ALA A 7 -28.90 11.37 34.70
CA ALA A 7 -29.37 10.25 35.50
C ALA A 7 -30.51 9.50 34.79
N ALA A 8 -31.48 10.23 34.24
CA ALA A 8 -32.56 9.68 33.43
C ALA A 8 -32.04 8.96 32.17
N TYR A 9 -31.08 9.56 31.46
CA TYR A 9 -30.45 8.96 30.28
C TYR A 9 -29.74 7.63 30.58
N LEU A 10 -29.06 7.54 31.72
CA LEU A 10 -28.37 6.32 32.16
C LEU A 10 -29.31 5.29 32.80
N GLY A 11 -30.56 5.65 33.10
CA GLY A 11 -31.51 4.79 33.82
C GLY A 11 -31.15 4.57 35.29
N VAL A 12 -30.47 5.54 35.93
CA VAL A 12 -30.05 5.47 37.34
C VAL A 12 -30.65 6.63 38.15
N SER A 13 -30.60 6.56 39.48
CA SER A 13 -31.11 7.63 40.34
C SER A 13 -30.20 8.86 40.35
N ASP A 14 -30.77 10.07 40.52
CA ASP A 14 -30.01 11.32 40.71
C ASP A 14 -28.98 11.20 41.86
N ARG A 15 -29.34 10.48 42.92
CA ARG A 15 -28.47 10.21 44.08
C ARG A 15 -27.24 9.39 43.68
N THR A 16 -27.40 8.47 42.74
CA THR A 16 -26.31 7.64 42.22
C THR A 16 -25.28 8.49 41.49
N VAL A 17 -25.73 9.37 40.59
CA VAL A 17 -24.83 10.28 39.85
C VAL A 17 -24.19 11.30 40.79
N SER A 18 -24.94 11.83 41.76
CA SER A 18 -24.41 12.75 42.77
C SER A 18 -23.31 12.11 43.63
N ASN A 19 -23.44 10.83 43.97
CA ASN A 19 -22.41 10.08 44.70
C ASN A 19 -21.14 9.88 43.85
N TRP A 20 -21.27 9.71 42.53
CA TRP A 20 -20.14 9.61 41.62
C TRP A 20 -19.39 10.94 41.53
N GLU A 21 -20.11 12.05 41.34
CA GLU A 21 -19.51 13.39 41.31
C GLU A 21 -18.83 13.74 42.64
N GLY A 22 -19.48 13.43 43.77
CA GLY A 22 -18.92 13.69 45.10
C GLY A 22 -17.65 12.88 45.41
N GLY A 23 -17.47 11.71 44.78
CA GLY A 23 -16.27 10.88 44.93
C GLY A 23 -15.08 11.30 44.05
N GLY A 24 -15.30 12.18 43.07
CA GLY A 24 -14.26 12.77 42.23
C GLY A 24 -13.31 11.74 41.61
N ALA A 25 -12.02 12.09 41.54
CA ALA A 25 -10.98 11.24 40.93
C ALA A 25 -10.71 9.92 41.66
N SER A 26 -11.16 9.78 42.92
CA SER A 26 -11.01 8.56 43.73
C SER A 26 -12.16 7.58 43.59
N TYR A 27 -13.24 7.96 42.90
CA TYR A 27 -14.41 7.12 42.74
C TYR A 27 -14.15 6.02 41.70
N GLN A 28 -14.34 4.76 42.11
CA GLN A 28 -14.33 3.61 41.20
C GLN A 28 -15.75 3.07 41.06
N PRO A 29 -16.38 3.21 39.88
CA PRO A 29 -17.70 2.63 39.63
C PRO A 29 -17.69 1.11 39.80
N ARG A 30 -18.79 0.55 40.35
CA ARG A 30 -19.01 -0.90 40.30
C ARG A 30 -19.17 -1.36 38.85
N ALA A 31 -18.86 -2.62 38.56
CA ALA A 31 -18.87 -3.18 37.20
C ALA A 31 -20.16 -2.88 36.42
N GLU A 32 -21.33 -3.00 37.06
CA GLU A 32 -22.63 -2.69 36.44
C GLU A 32 -22.76 -1.21 36.06
N SER A 33 -22.33 -0.29 36.93
CA SER A 33 -22.34 1.14 36.65
C SER A 33 -21.33 1.52 35.58
N GLN A 34 -20.16 0.86 35.56
CA GLN A 34 -19.15 1.06 34.53
C GLN A 34 -19.69 0.65 33.16
N ALA A 35 -20.34 -0.51 33.04
CA ALA A 35 -20.92 -0.97 31.78
C ALA A 35 -21.99 -0.01 31.21
N VAL A 36 -22.79 0.60 32.09
CA VAL A 36 -23.77 1.64 31.71
C VAL A 36 -23.07 2.90 31.20
N LEU A 37 -22.01 3.35 31.87
CA LEU A 37 -21.21 4.52 31.45
C LEU A 37 -20.49 4.27 30.12
N ASP A 38 -19.93 3.07 29.92
CA ASP A 38 -19.26 2.69 28.68
C ASP A 38 -20.25 2.65 27.50
N THR A 39 -21.45 2.12 27.73
CA THR A 39 -22.54 2.11 26.73
C THR A 39 -22.98 3.53 26.37
N ALA A 40 -23.11 4.41 27.38
CA ALA A 40 -23.43 5.82 27.18
C ALA A 40 -22.36 6.55 26.36
N LEU A 41 -21.08 6.33 26.67
CA LEU A 41 -19.95 6.89 25.92
C LEU A 41 -19.92 6.36 24.47
N GLY A 42 -20.22 5.08 24.27
CA GLY A 42 -20.33 4.46 22.94
C GLY A 42 -21.42 5.06 22.06
N ARG A 43 -22.51 5.55 22.67
CA ARG A 43 -23.64 6.19 21.98
C ARG A 43 -23.54 7.71 21.87
N ALA A 44 -22.59 8.34 22.55
CA ALA A 44 -22.40 9.79 22.54
C ALA A 44 -21.96 10.31 21.16
N SER A 45 -22.19 11.59 20.89
CA SER A 45 -21.69 12.24 19.66
C SER A 45 -20.16 12.28 19.63
N ASP A 46 -19.59 12.42 18.44
CA ASP A 46 -18.13 12.51 18.27
C ASP A 46 -17.51 13.67 19.06
N ASP A 47 -18.21 14.80 19.14
CA ASP A 47 -17.81 15.96 19.95
C ASP A 47 -17.75 15.63 21.45
N ALA A 48 -18.76 14.93 21.99
CA ALA A 48 -18.79 14.54 23.39
C ALA A 48 -17.69 13.51 23.72
N ARG A 49 -17.44 12.56 22.81
CA ARG A 49 -16.33 11.59 22.93
C ARG A 49 -14.97 12.28 22.90
N ALA A 50 -14.78 13.27 22.03
CA ALA A 50 -13.54 14.05 21.93
C ALA A 50 -13.27 14.86 23.21
N ARG A 51 -14.30 15.51 23.76
CA ARG A 51 -14.19 16.24 25.04
C ARG A 51 -13.89 15.32 26.23
N PHE A 52 -14.49 14.13 26.28
CA PHE A 52 -14.20 13.13 27.30
C PHE A 52 -12.75 12.64 27.24
N ALA A 53 -12.24 12.34 26.04
CA ALA A 53 -10.84 11.94 25.84
C ALA A 53 -9.84 13.05 26.22
N ALA A 54 -10.17 14.31 25.91
CA ALA A 54 -9.36 15.46 26.31
C ALA A 54 -9.32 15.63 27.84
N ALA A 55 -10.44 15.42 28.53
CA ALA A 55 -10.51 15.52 30.00
C ALA A 55 -9.71 14.43 30.72
N LEU A 56 -9.55 13.24 30.12
CA LEU A 56 -8.75 12.15 30.68
C LEU A 56 -7.23 12.32 30.48
N GLY A 57 -6.77 13.41 29.85
CA GLY A 57 -5.37 13.55 29.47
C GLY A 57 -4.92 12.52 28.43
N ILE A 58 -5.87 11.80 27.81
CA ILE A 58 -5.66 10.95 26.62
C ILE A 58 -5.65 11.88 25.40
N THR A 59 -5.01 13.03 25.53
CA THR A 59 -4.71 13.91 24.42
C THR A 59 -3.68 13.17 23.59
N ARG A 60 -4.17 12.53 22.52
CA ARG A 60 -3.42 12.23 21.31
C ARG A 60 -2.54 13.46 21.08
N GLY A 61 -1.23 13.33 21.26
CA GLY A 61 -0.30 14.43 21.01
C GLY A 61 -0.63 14.98 19.63
N ALA A 62 -1.19 16.19 19.57
CA ALA A 62 -1.31 16.87 18.30
C ALA A 62 0.12 17.02 17.79
N PRO A 63 0.47 16.53 16.58
CA PRO A 63 1.75 16.88 16.01
C PRO A 63 1.78 18.41 15.90
N PRO A 64 2.95 19.03 16.10
CA PRO A 64 3.08 20.47 15.99
C PRO A 64 2.51 20.91 14.62
N VAL A 65 1.61 21.89 14.65
CA VAL A 65 1.05 22.52 13.45
C VAL A 65 2.17 23.31 12.78
N ALA A 66 2.99 22.60 11.99
CA ALA A 66 3.93 23.08 10.98
C ALA A 66 4.58 21.89 10.19
N ALA A 67 3.93 20.73 10.08
CA ALA A 67 4.52 19.59 9.39
C ALA A 67 4.10 19.58 7.91
N GLY A 68 5.01 19.97 7.02
CA GLY A 68 4.85 19.76 5.57
C GLY A 68 4.63 18.29 5.22
N ILE A 69 4.29 18.03 3.97
CA ILE A 69 4.10 16.67 3.47
C ILE A 69 5.46 15.96 3.50
N GLY A 70 5.50 14.77 4.08
CA GLY A 70 6.67 13.90 4.10
C GLY A 70 6.25 12.51 3.68
N VAL A 71 6.96 11.92 2.72
CA VAL A 71 6.63 10.60 2.18
C VAL A 71 7.89 9.86 1.76
N ASP A 72 7.95 8.57 2.05
CA ASP A 72 8.89 7.66 1.42
C ASP A 72 8.21 6.98 0.23
N SER A 73 8.69 7.27 -0.99
CA SER A 73 8.22 6.63 -2.22
C SER A 73 9.00 5.34 -2.47
N HIS A 74 8.30 4.21 -2.42
CA HIS A 74 8.81 2.91 -2.85
C HIS A 74 8.32 2.63 -4.26
N LYS A 75 9.21 2.65 -5.24
CA LYS A 75 8.89 2.29 -6.63
C LYS A 75 9.28 0.85 -6.91
N PHE A 76 8.42 0.15 -7.63
CA PHE A 76 8.67 -1.21 -8.13
C PHE A 76 8.69 -1.18 -9.66
N LEU A 77 9.81 -1.61 -10.24
CA LEU A 77 10.03 -1.69 -11.68
C LEU A 77 10.24 -3.16 -12.07
N PRO A 78 9.16 -3.91 -12.34
CA PRO A 78 9.25 -5.31 -12.70
C PRO A 78 9.61 -5.48 -14.18
N VAL A 79 10.33 -6.57 -14.47
CA VAL A 79 10.76 -6.97 -15.81
C VAL A 79 10.92 -8.49 -15.90
N PHE A 80 10.31 -9.10 -16.91
CA PHE A 80 10.54 -10.51 -17.20
C PHE A 80 11.84 -10.66 -17.99
N ILE A 81 12.88 -11.25 -17.37
CA ILE A 81 14.21 -11.45 -17.96
C ILE A 81 14.43 -12.88 -18.47
N GLY A 82 13.52 -13.80 -18.12
CA GLY A 82 13.61 -15.23 -18.43
C GLY A 82 14.31 -16.03 -17.32
N VAL A 83 13.90 -17.31 -17.19
CA VAL A 83 14.34 -18.21 -16.12
C VAL A 83 15.85 -18.41 -16.09
N GLU A 84 16.48 -18.59 -17.25
CA GLU A 84 17.92 -18.82 -17.33
C GLU A 84 18.72 -17.57 -16.91
N ARG A 85 18.27 -16.38 -17.32
CA ARG A 85 18.90 -15.12 -16.89
C ARG A 85 18.75 -14.93 -15.38
N ALA A 86 17.55 -15.17 -14.85
CA ALA A 86 17.31 -15.12 -13.42
C ALA A 86 18.21 -16.10 -12.65
N ARG A 87 18.35 -17.34 -13.12
CA ARG A 87 19.24 -18.35 -12.53
C ARG A 87 20.68 -17.87 -12.45
N ARG A 88 21.22 -17.30 -13.52
CA ARG A 88 22.60 -16.76 -13.57
C ARG A 88 22.78 -15.61 -12.59
N LEU A 89 21.87 -14.63 -12.57
CA LEU A 89 21.96 -13.50 -11.65
C LEU A 89 21.89 -13.95 -10.19
N ARG A 90 20.92 -14.82 -9.86
CA ARG A 90 20.71 -15.29 -8.48
C ARG A 90 21.89 -16.07 -7.91
N ALA A 91 22.72 -16.69 -8.74
CA ALA A 91 23.92 -17.42 -8.31
C ALA A 91 24.94 -16.54 -7.56
N HIS A 92 24.88 -15.22 -7.75
CA HIS A 92 25.77 -14.24 -7.12
C HIS A 92 25.06 -13.34 -6.10
N MET A 93 23.81 -13.65 -5.74
CA MET A 93 22.98 -12.85 -4.85
C MET A 93 22.67 -13.59 -3.55
N ALA A 94 22.39 -12.82 -2.48
CA ALA A 94 21.93 -13.41 -1.24
C ALA A 94 20.49 -13.93 -1.40
N PRO A 95 20.16 -15.13 -0.91
CA PRO A 95 18.77 -15.56 -0.80
C PRO A 95 17.96 -14.52 -0.04
N ASP A 96 16.77 -14.19 -0.54
CA ASP A 96 15.92 -13.20 0.11
C ASP A 96 15.27 -13.87 1.34
N ALA A 97 15.72 -13.49 2.54
CA ALA A 97 15.26 -14.08 3.80
C ALA A 97 13.76 -13.84 4.07
N GLY A 98 13.13 -12.89 3.36
CA GLY A 98 11.70 -12.61 3.41
C GLY A 98 10.89 -13.26 2.28
N ALA A 99 11.54 -13.90 1.31
CA ALA A 99 10.87 -14.48 0.15
C ALA A 99 10.22 -15.81 0.51
N GLY A 100 8.99 -15.72 1.02
CA GLY A 100 8.22 -16.84 1.55
C GLY A 100 8.19 -18.07 0.64
N TRP A 101 7.21 -18.15 -0.26
CA TRP A 101 7.00 -19.34 -1.10
C TRP A 101 7.45 -19.14 -2.55
N LEU A 102 7.68 -17.87 -2.94
CA LEU A 102 8.12 -17.48 -4.27
C LEU A 102 9.62 -17.26 -4.20
N GLU A 103 10.38 -18.28 -4.59
CA GLU A 103 11.84 -18.31 -4.47
C GLU A 103 12.49 -17.10 -5.16
N SER A 104 13.29 -16.34 -4.41
CA SER A 104 14.03 -15.18 -4.94
C SER A 104 15.36 -14.95 -4.23
N SER A 105 16.19 -14.11 -4.84
CA SER A 105 17.43 -13.58 -4.26
C SER A 105 17.45 -12.07 -4.43
N ALA A 106 18.18 -11.37 -3.55
CA ALA A 106 18.27 -9.92 -3.58
C ALA A 106 19.73 -9.43 -3.55
N ALA A 107 19.97 -8.31 -4.23
CA ALA A 107 21.24 -7.59 -4.17
C ALA A 107 21.00 -6.08 -4.12
N ARG A 108 21.82 -5.39 -3.32
CA ARG A 108 21.87 -3.93 -3.33
C ARG A 108 22.53 -3.46 -4.61
N THR A 109 22.00 -2.38 -5.17
CA THR A 109 22.58 -1.68 -6.32
C THR A 109 22.50 -0.16 -6.09
N ASN A 110 23.15 0.60 -6.96
CA ASN A 110 23.18 2.06 -6.90
C ASN A 110 22.22 2.65 -7.93
N HIS A 111 21.40 3.61 -7.50
CA HIS A 111 20.58 4.46 -8.35
C HIS A 111 20.96 5.92 -8.02
N PRO A 112 21.11 6.82 -9.01
CA PRO A 112 21.56 8.19 -8.77
C PRO A 112 20.66 8.95 -7.79
N ASP A 113 19.34 8.80 -7.94
CA ASP A 113 18.35 9.57 -7.19
C ASP A 113 17.62 8.77 -6.09
N ALA A 114 18.05 7.54 -5.78
CA ALA A 114 17.40 6.74 -4.74
C ALA A 114 18.30 6.57 -3.52
N LYS A 115 17.71 6.76 -2.34
CA LYS A 115 18.38 6.50 -1.06
C LYS A 115 18.77 5.03 -0.93
N GLU A 116 17.91 4.16 -1.42
CA GLU A 116 18.14 2.72 -1.45
C GLU A 116 17.62 2.16 -2.77
N CYS A 117 18.41 1.25 -3.34
CA CYS A 117 17.99 0.45 -4.48
C CYS A 117 18.34 -1.02 -4.25
N ILE A 118 17.33 -1.88 -4.33
CA ILE A 118 17.46 -3.33 -4.21
C ILE A 118 16.91 -3.95 -5.49
N LEU A 119 17.69 -4.83 -6.10
CA LEU A 119 17.24 -5.71 -7.16
C LEU A 119 16.80 -7.03 -6.54
N HIS A 120 15.53 -7.38 -6.67
CA HIS A 120 14.99 -8.71 -6.35
C HIS A 120 14.89 -9.52 -7.63
N VAL A 121 15.40 -10.76 -7.64
CA VAL A 121 15.33 -11.68 -8.78
C VAL A 121 14.65 -12.96 -8.36
N PHE A 122 13.48 -13.22 -8.96
CA PHE A 122 12.64 -14.37 -8.72
C PHE A 122 13.00 -15.53 -9.65
N ALA A 123 12.95 -16.76 -9.12
CA ALA A 123 13.32 -17.96 -9.86
C ALA A 123 12.46 -18.18 -11.11
N CYS A 124 11.22 -17.69 -11.12
CA CYS A 124 10.32 -17.74 -12.27
C CYS A 124 10.72 -16.83 -13.45
N GLY A 125 11.84 -16.10 -13.36
CA GLY A 125 12.37 -15.29 -14.46
C GLY A 125 12.04 -13.81 -14.38
N VAL A 126 11.52 -13.32 -13.25
CA VAL A 126 11.19 -11.90 -13.06
C VAL A 126 12.25 -11.21 -12.20
N ALA A 127 12.69 -10.04 -12.62
CA ALA A 127 13.46 -9.11 -11.82
C ALA A 127 12.59 -7.92 -11.41
N VAL A 128 12.77 -7.38 -10.21
CA VAL A 128 12.08 -6.19 -9.73
C VAL A 128 13.09 -5.27 -9.06
N PHE A 129 13.27 -4.07 -9.60
CA PHE A 129 13.98 -3.02 -8.86
C PHE A 129 13.01 -2.36 -7.88
N ARG A 130 13.42 -2.29 -6.62
CA ARG A 130 12.80 -1.47 -5.58
C ARG A 130 13.64 -0.23 -5.36
N LEU A 131 13.10 0.95 -5.65
CA LEU A 131 13.73 2.25 -5.37
C LEU A 131 13.05 2.88 -4.16
N VAL A 132 13.83 3.43 -3.23
CA VAL A 132 13.32 4.20 -2.09
C VAL A 132 13.76 5.65 -2.23
N GLN A 133 12.79 6.56 -2.37
CA GLN A 133 13.01 7.98 -2.61
C GLN A 133 12.19 8.80 -1.60
N PRO A 134 12.83 9.35 -0.55
CA PRO A 134 12.17 10.25 0.39
C PRO A 134 11.87 11.60 -0.26
N HIS A 135 10.64 12.11 -0.06
CA HIS A 135 10.20 13.41 -0.59
C HIS A 135 9.54 14.27 0.49
N LYS A 136 9.70 15.58 0.31
CA LYS A 136 8.98 16.61 1.07
C LYS A 136 8.32 17.61 0.10
N PRO A 137 7.29 17.19 -0.63
CA PRO A 137 6.66 18.01 -1.65
C PRO A 137 5.86 19.16 -1.00
N ALA A 138 5.67 20.26 -1.71
CA ALA A 138 4.80 21.35 -1.30
C ALA A 138 3.31 20.98 -1.44
N SER A 139 2.98 20.08 -2.37
CA SER A 139 1.61 19.58 -2.60
C SER A 139 1.59 18.12 -3.07
N LEU A 140 0.43 17.46 -3.00
CA LEU A 140 0.27 16.11 -3.57
C LEU A 140 0.43 16.12 -5.10
N THR A 141 0.05 17.22 -5.73
CA THR A 141 0.19 17.45 -7.18
C THR A 141 1.66 17.52 -7.57
N GLU A 142 2.51 18.22 -6.81
CA GLU A 142 3.95 18.26 -7.07
C GLU A 142 4.56 16.84 -7.00
N LEU A 143 4.20 16.07 -5.98
CA LEU A 143 4.63 14.68 -5.85
C LEU A 143 4.15 13.82 -7.01
N ALA A 144 2.89 13.98 -7.43
CA ALA A 144 2.32 13.23 -8.55
C ALA A 144 3.02 13.57 -9.88
N VAL A 145 3.31 14.84 -10.15
CA VAL A 145 4.06 15.27 -11.33
C VAL A 145 5.48 14.71 -11.30
N TRP A 146 6.18 14.82 -10.16
CA TRP A 146 7.51 14.22 -9.97
C TRP A 146 7.49 12.73 -10.29
N ARG A 147 6.51 12.01 -9.73
CA ARG A 147 6.33 10.57 -9.93
C ARG A 147 6.30 10.24 -11.43
N TYR A 148 5.40 10.85 -12.19
CA TYR A 148 5.29 10.51 -13.62
C TYR A 148 6.49 10.97 -14.45
N ARG A 149 7.11 12.11 -14.13
CA ARG A 149 8.31 12.59 -14.84
C ARG A 149 9.52 11.68 -14.61
N SER A 150 9.69 11.17 -13.40
CA SER A 150 10.79 10.24 -13.07
C SER A 150 10.74 8.93 -13.84
N TYR A 151 9.61 8.54 -14.43
CA TYR A 151 9.55 7.31 -15.23
C TYR A 151 10.42 7.39 -16.48
N ALA A 152 10.58 8.59 -17.05
CA ALA A 152 11.43 8.82 -18.22
C ALA A 152 12.92 8.58 -17.92
N THR A 153 13.34 8.62 -16.65
CA THR A 153 14.71 8.35 -16.20
C THR A 153 14.85 6.95 -15.61
N ASP A 154 13.90 6.54 -14.76
CA ASP A 154 14.01 5.30 -13.98
C ASP A 154 13.90 4.05 -14.88
N LEU A 155 13.02 4.08 -15.90
CA LEU A 155 12.83 2.94 -16.81
C LEU A 155 14.06 2.68 -17.70
N PRO A 156 14.64 3.68 -18.40
CA PRO A 156 15.90 3.48 -19.13
C PRO A 156 17.05 3.07 -18.21
N TRP A 157 17.18 3.70 -17.03
CA TRP A 157 18.21 3.34 -16.06
C TRP A 157 18.12 1.87 -15.66
N ALA A 158 16.92 1.36 -15.36
CA ALA A 158 16.73 -0.03 -14.95
C ALA A 158 17.10 -1.02 -16.07
N ARG A 159 16.79 -0.67 -17.32
CA ARG A 159 17.20 -1.45 -18.50
C ARG A 159 18.73 -1.49 -18.64
N GLU A 160 19.38 -0.34 -18.54
CA GLU A 160 20.86 -0.24 -18.61
C GLU A 160 21.52 -1.01 -17.46
N LYS A 161 20.95 -0.92 -16.25
CA LYS A 161 21.46 -1.67 -15.10
C LYS A 161 21.37 -3.18 -15.32
N LEU A 162 20.26 -3.69 -15.89
CA LEU A 162 20.14 -5.11 -16.23
C LEU A 162 21.12 -5.53 -17.32
N ARG A 163 21.33 -4.68 -18.32
CA ARG A 163 22.32 -4.91 -19.37
C ARG A 163 23.70 -5.13 -18.77
N ASP A 164 24.12 -4.24 -17.88
CA ASP A 164 25.43 -4.33 -17.22
C ASP A 164 25.54 -5.57 -16.34
N LEU A 165 24.46 -5.94 -15.64
CA LEU A 165 24.44 -7.12 -14.77
C LEU A 165 24.41 -8.45 -15.55
N LEU A 166 23.83 -8.45 -16.75
CA LEU A 166 23.73 -9.64 -17.61
C LEU A 166 24.90 -9.78 -18.57
N ASP A 167 25.70 -8.72 -18.77
CA ASP A 167 26.77 -8.64 -19.77
C ASP A 167 26.25 -8.95 -21.19
N GLU A 168 25.11 -8.34 -21.55
CA GLU A 168 24.43 -8.55 -22.85
C GLU A 168 24.23 -7.23 -23.62
N ASP A 169 24.02 -7.31 -24.93
CA ASP A 169 23.74 -6.14 -25.78
C ASP A 169 22.29 -5.61 -25.61
N HIS A 170 22.06 -4.33 -25.91
CA HIS A 170 20.78 -3.62 -25.76
C HIS A 170 19.61 -4.29 -26.48
N SER A 171 19.87 -4.93 -27.62
CA SER A 171 18.85 -5.62 -28.42
C SER A 171 18.23 -6.83 -27.70
N ARG A 172 18.88 -7.34 -26.66
CA ARG A 172 18.48 -8.59 -25.97
C ARG A 172 17.87 -8.38 -24.59
N VAL A 173 18.04 -7.19 -24.00
CA VAL A 173 17.60 -6.89 -22.63
C VAL A 173 16.22 -6.23 -22.66
N PRO A 174 15.21 -6.85 -22.03
CA PRO A 174 13.85 -6.30 -21.98
C PRO A 174 13.80 -5.02 -21.16
N ASN A 175 12.86 -4.14 -21.50
CA ASN A 175 12.55 -2.95 -20.70
C ASN A 175 11.67 -3.35 -19.50
N PRO A 176 11.79 -2.69 -18.34
CA PRO A 176 10.74 -2.76 -17.33
C PRO A 176 9.41 -2.28 -17.90
N GLU A 177 8.33 -2.98 -17.53
CA GLU A 177 7.03 -2.82 -18.20
C GLU A 177 6.26 -1.60 -17.69
N TYR A 178 6.42 -1.28 -16.40
CA TYR A 178 5.71 -0.19 -15.74
C TYR A 178 6.41 0.18 -14.41
N VAL A 179 5.89 1.21 -13.75
CA VAL A 179 6.30 1.60 -12.40
C VAL A 179 5.07 1.63 -11.48
N LEU A 180 5.06 0.77 -10.46
CA LEU A 180 4.11 0.87 -9.35
C LEU A 180 4.76 1.66 -8.21
N SER A 181 3.99 2.51 -7.53
CA SER A 181 4.45 3.20 -6.33
C SER A 181 3.65 2.78 -5.11
N LEU A 182 4.37 2.54 -4.02
CA LEU A 182 3.86 2.50 -2.67
C LEU A 182 4.37 3.74 -1.93
N TYR A 183 3.47 4.49 -1.32
CA TYR A 183 3.79 5.68 -0.54
C TYR A 183 3.61 5.40 0.95
N TRP A 184 4.69 5.56 1.70
CA TRP A 184 4.65 5.57 3.16
C TRP A 184 4.66 7.00 3.66
N LEU A 185 3.52 7.47 4.18
CA LEU A 185 3.40 8.83 4.69
C LEU A 185 4.15 8.96 6.02
N THR A 186 5.14 9.85 6.08
CA THR A 186 5.97 10.11 7.26
C THR A 186 5.54 11.38 8.01
N SER A 187 4.98 12.37 7.31
CA SER A 187 4.37 13.55 7.93
C SER A 187 3.29 14.15 7.02
N SER A 188 2.32 14.85 7.63
CA SER A 188 1.27 15.53 6.87
C SER A 188 0.73 16.75 7.59
N PRO A 189 0.24 17.76 6.83
CA PRO A 189 -0.49 18.89 7.40
C PRO A 189 -1.98 18.58 7.62
N TRP A 190 -2.51 17.51 7.02
CA TRP A 190 -3.95 17.23 7.00
C TRP A 190 -4.46 16.61 8.30
N THR A 191 -5.73 16.85 8.61
CA THR A 191 -6.45 16.23 9.72
C THR A 191 -7.86 15.82 9.26
N GLY A 192 -8.56 15.00 10.06
CA GLY A 192 -9.95 14.62 9.78
C GLY A 192 -10.15 13.99 8.40
N GLY A 193 -11.20 14.39 7.69
CA GLY A 193 -11.53 13.87 6.35
C GLY A 193 -10.49 14.21 5.27
N ALA A 194 -9.79 15.33 5.40
CA ALA A 194 -8.72 15.72 4.46
C ALA A 194 -7.53 14.75 4.54
N TYR A 195 -7.24 14.21 5.72
CA TYR A 195 -6.20 13.20 5.90
C TYR A 195 -6.53 11.90 5.16
N ASP A 196 -7.78 11.45 5.25
CA ASP A 196 -8.24 10.26 4.53
C ASP A 196 -8.18 10.47 3.01
N THR A 197 -8.66 11.63 2.57
CA THR A 197 -8.65 12.03 1.16
C THR A 197 -7.23 12.10 0.59
N ALA A 198 -6.28 12.66 1.34
CA ALA A 198 -4.88 12.74 0.91
C ALA A 198 -4.28 11.36 0.61
N LEU A 199 -4.57 10.34 1.42
CA LEU A 199 -4.05 8.98 1.19
C LEU A 199 -4.74 8.30 -0.02
N ARG A 200 -6.01 8.61 -0.29
CA ARG A 200 -6.69 8.16 -1.52
C ARG A 200 -6.09 8.81 -2.77
N LEU A 201 -5.73 10.09 -2.68
CA LEU A 201 -5.04 10.80 -3.76
C LEU A 201 -3.62 10.24 -3.97
N LEU A 202 -2.89 9.89 -2.89
CA LEU A 202 -1.59 9.22 -2.99
C LEU A 202 -1.67 7.86 -3.68
N SER A 203 -2.73 7.06 -3.45
CA SER A 203 -2.92 5.78 -4.16
C SER A 203 -3.41 5.94 -5.61
N THR A 204 -3.92 7.13 -5.97
CA THR A 204 -4.44 7.44 -7.31
C THR A 204 -3.98 8.81 -7.82
N PRO A 205 -2.66 9.05 -7.97
CA PRO A 205 -2.13 10.38 -8.25
C PRO A 205 -2.46 10.91 -9.65
N SER A 206 -2.97 10.07 -10.55
CA SER A 206 -3.38 10.49 -11.90
C SER A 206 -4.52 11.51 -11.90
N VAL A 207 -5.29 11.62 -10.82
CA VAL A 207 -6.38 12.62 -10.74
C VAL A 207 -5.88 14.05 -10.49
N LEU A 208 -4.57 14.21 -10.27
CA LEU A 208 -3.93 15.52 -10.03
C LEU A 208 -3.05 15.95 -11.23
N VAL A 209 -2.90 15.11 -12.25
CA VAL A 209 -1.90 15.28 -13.31
C VAL A 209 -2.50 14.98 -14.67
N ASP A 210 -2.31 15.89 -15.62
CA ASP A 210 -2.50 15.56 -17.04
C ASP A 210 -1.26 14.80 -17.54
N ARG A 211 -1.44 13.48 -17.72
CA ARG A 211 -0.38 12.58 -18.21
C ARG A 211 -0.26 12.58 -19.73
N GLY A 212 -1.26 13.10 -20.45
CA GLY A 212 -1.35 13.07 -21.91
C GLY A 212 -0.80 14.34 -22.57
N ALA A 213 -0.33 15.31 -21.79
CA ALA A 213 0.22 16.55 -22.32
C ALA A 213 1.45 16.29 -23.23
N PRO A 214 1.59 17.03 -24.35
CA PRO A 214 2.60 16.76 -25.39
C PRO A 214 4.05 16.75 -24.89
N ASP A 215 4.38 17.63 -23.93
CA ASP A 215 5.73 17.78 -23.38
C ASP A 215 5.95 16.96 -22.09
N GLY A 216 5.08 15.97 -21.85
CA GLY A 216 5.09 15.11 -20.69
C GLY A 216 4.17 15.57 -19.56
N PRO A 217 4.18 14.88 -18.41
CA PRO A 217 3.21 15.09 -17.34
C PRO A 217 3.25 16.53 -16.77
N VAL A 218 2.08 17.17 -16.72
CA VAL A 218 1.89 18.52 -16.17
C VAL A 218 0.84 18.51 -15.06
N PRO A 219 0.97 19.39 -14.05
CA PRO A 219 -0.05 19.51 -13.01
C PRO A 219 -1.39 19.93 -13.62
N LEU A 220 -2.49 19.42 -13.07
CA LEU A 220 -3.79 20.05 -13.28
C LEU A 220 -3.85 21.41 -12.56
N ASP A 221 -4.94 22.14 -12.75
CA ASP A 221 -5.15 23.42 -12.07
C ASP A 221 -4.97 23.28 -10.55
N ALA A 222 -4.30 24.25 -9.92
CA ALA A 222 -3.96 24.20 -8.49
C ALA A 222 -5.20 24.06 -7.58
N SER A 223 -6.35 24.55 -8.04
CA SER A 223 -7.62 24.42 -7.31
C SER A 223 -8.15 22.99 -7.25
N VAL A 224 -7.71 22.08 -8.12
CA VAL A 224 -8.17 20.68 -8.16
C VAL A 224 -7.81 19.96 -6.85
N GLU A 225 -6.55 20.04 -6.42
CA GLU A 225 -6.12 19.41 -5.18
C GLU A 225 -6.86 19.97 -3.96
N GLU A 226 -6.97 21.30 -3.88
CA GLU A 226 -7.68 21.97 -2.77
C GLU A 226 -9.16 21.58 -2.73
N THR A 227 -9.82 21.53 -3.89
CA THR A 227 -11.22 21.11 -4.02
C THR A 227 -11.38 19.67 -3.53
N LEU A 228 -10.57 18.74 -4.02
CA LEU A 228 -10.65 17.33 -3.63
C LEU A 228 -10.40 17.13 -2.14
N LEU A 229 -9.39 17.79 -1.56
CA LEU A 229 -9.11 17.74 -0.12
C LEU A 229 -10.27 18.28 0.73
N THR A 230 -11.00 19.27 0.21
CA THR A 230 -12.11 19.92 0.92
C THR A 230 -13.42 19.15 0.79
N THR A 231 -13.76 18.70 -0.43
CA THR A 231 -15.03 18.01 -0.71
C THR A 231 -14.96 16.52 -0.44
N GLY A 232 -13.75 15.98 -0.27
CA GLY A 232 -13.48 14.55 -0.28
C GLY A 232 -13.31 14.00 -1.69
N PHE A 233 -12.68 12.83 -1.78
CA PHE A 233 -12.49 12.09 -3.02
C PHE A 233 -12.78 10.61 -2.77
N ASP A 234 -13.75 10.07 -3.49
CA ASP A 234 -14.06 8.64 -3.49
C ASP A 234 -14.02 8.10 -4.91
N HIS A 235 -13.47 6.90 -5.07
CA HIS A 235 -13.29 6.27 -6.37
C HIS A 235 -13.51 4.76 -6.21
N PRO A 236 -14.33 4.12 -7.06
CA PRO A 236 -14.71 2.70 -6.88
C PRO A 236 -13.52 1.74 -6.91
N ASP A 237 -12.45 2.11 -7.62
CA ASP A 237 -11.23 1.31 -7.73
C ASP A 237 -10.22 1.54 -6.60
N ILE A 238 -10.58 2.34 -5.59
CA ILE A 238 -9.78 2.53 -4.37
C ILE A 238 -10.37 1.69 -3.25
N VAL A 239 -9.52 0.88 -2.62
CA VAL A 239 -9.92 -0.04 -1.55
C VAL A 239 -9.17 0.33 -0.28
N SER A 240 -9.94 0.63 0.79
CA SER A 240 -9.37 0.84 2.11
C SER A 240 -8.96 -0.49 2.74
N PHE A 241 -7.80 -0.50 3.41
CA PHE A 241 -7.34 -1.61 4.24
C PHE A 241 -6.76 -1.15 5.59
N GLY A 242 -6.88 0.14 5.91
CA GLY A 242 -6.46 0.69 7.20
C GLY A 242 -7.37 0.23 8.35
N VAL A 243 -6.84 0.25 9.57
CA VAL A 243 -7.62 -0.06 10.78
C VAL A 243 -7.79 1.20 11.61
N ARG A 244 -9.04 1.56 11.90
CA ARG A 244 -9.39 2.77 12.66
C ARG A 244 -8.60 2.85 13.97
N GLY A 245 -7.86 3.96 14.14
CA GLY A 245 -7.04 4.20 15.33
C GLY A 245 -5.68 3.50 15.34
N VAL A 246 -5.37 2.68 14.32
CA VAL A 246 -4.10 1.95 14.17
C VAL A 246 -3.34 2.41 12.93
N SER A 247 -4.04 2.56 11.80
CA SER A 247 -3.44 2.90 10.51
C SER A 247 -4.48 3.45 9.54
N THR A 248 -4.01 4.14 8.51
CA THR A 248 -4.82 4.46 7.33
C THR A 248 -4.10 3.90 6.11
N GLY A 249 -4.80 3.14 5.28
CA GLY A 249 -4.21 2.44 4.14
C GLY A 249 -5.20 2.35 2.99
N TYR A 250 -4.73 2.65 1.78
CA TYR A 250 -5.51 2.62 0.55
C TYR A 250 -4.70 1.99 -0.58
N ALA A 251 -5.31 1.04 -1.28
CA ALA A 251 -4.79 0.51 -2.54
C ALA A 251 -5.63 1.05 -3.69
N GLY A 252 -5.00 1.34 -4.81
CA GLY A 252 -5.64 1.69 -6.08
C GLY A 252 -4.87 1.07 -7.25
N TRP A 253 -5.41 1.17 -8.46
CA TRP A 253 -4.72 0.66 -9.66
C TRP A 253 -3.33 1.26 -9.84
N SER A 254 -3.18 2.55 -9.51
CA SER A 254 -1.94 3.28 -9.70
C SER A 254 -0.96 3.14 -8.53
N GLY A 255 -1.33 2.55 -7.39
CA GLY A 255 -0.41 2.42 -6.27
C GLY A 255 -1.07 2.21 -4.92
N VAL A 256 -0.24 2.13 -3.89
CA VAL A 256 -0.64 1.93 -2.50
C VAL A 256 -0.18 3.12 -1.67
N ALA A 257 -1.00 3.56 -0.73
CA ALA A 257 -0.65 4.58 0.25
C ALA A 257 -0.91 4.04 1.66
N TYR A 258 0.02 4.30 2.58
CA TYR A 258 -0.09 3.85 3.96
C TYR A 258 0.46 4.88 4.92
N ALA A 259 -0.21 5.03 6.06
CA ALA A 259 0.26 5.80 7.19
C ALA A 259 0.05 5.03 8.49
N SER A 260 1.13 4.84 9.24
CA SER A 260 1.07 4.26 10.57
C SER A 260 0.63 5.33 11.59
N LEU A 261 -0.44 5.04 12.33
CA LEU A 261 -0.87 5.87 13.46
C LEU A 261 -0.40 5.30 14.80
N SER A 262 0.06 4.04 14.82
CA SER A 262 0.49 3.32 16.01
C SER A 262 1.57 2.31 15.63
N GLY A 263 2.84 2.68 15.77
CA GLY A 263 3.99 1.88 15.29
C GLY A 263 3.95 0.40 15.67
N GLU A 264 3.63 0.06 16.94
CA GLU A 264 3.59 -1.34 17.41
C GLU A 264 2.43 -2.18 16.87
N ARG A 265 1.37 -1.54 16.37
CA ARG A 265 0.12 -2.20 15.95
C ARG A 265 -0.13 -2.11 14.46
N SER A 266 0.49 -1.16 13.77
CA SER A 266 0.41 -1.01 12.33
C SER A 266 1.20 -2.10 11.62
N LEU A 267 0.90 -2.30 10.33
CA LEU A 267 1.80 -2.99 9.42
C LEU A 267 3.11 -2.21 9.34
N THR A 268 4.20 -2.93 9.24
CA THR A 268 5.53 -2.43 8.94
C THR A 268 5.69 -2.20 7.45
N ILE A 269 6.63 -1.33 7.06
CA ILE A 269 6.92 -1.10 5.65
C ILE A 269 7.35 -2.39 4.93
N ASP A 270 8.07 -3.28 5.62
CA ASP A 270 8.55 -4.53 5.04
C ASP A 270 7.39 -5.47 4.70
N GLU A 271 6.33 -5.52 5.54
CA GLU A 271 5.14 -6.31 5.26
C GLU A 271 4.40 -5.85 4.00
N LEU A 272 4.25 -4.53 3.79
CA LEU A 272 3.65 -4.01 2.56
C LEU A 272 4.56 -4.27 1.35
N VAL A 273 5.86 -4.05 1.50
CA VAL A 273 6.85 -4.26 0.42
C VAL A 273 6.90 -5.71 0.00
N THR A 274 6.88 -6.66 0.93
CA THR A 274 6.85 -8.09 0.61
C THR A 274 5.58 -8.48 -0.14
N CYS A 275 4.43 -7.91 0.26
CA CYS A 275 3.18 -8.13 -0.46
C CYS A 275 3.25 -7.59 -1.89
N GLU A 276 3.74 -6.35 -2.06
CA GLU A 276 3.87 -5.73 -3.38
C GLU A 276 4.90 -6.43 -4.27
N LEU A 277 6.07 -6.80 -3.74
CA LEU A 277 7.07 -7.57 -4.49
C LEU A 277 6.47 -8.87 -5.05
N THR A 278 5.67 -9.57 -4.25
CA THR A 278 4.99 -10.79 -4.69
C THR A 278 3.94 -10.48 -5.77
N ALA A 279 3.10 -9.47 -5.54
CA ALA A 279 2.06 -9.08 -6.48
C ALA A 279 2.63 -8.62 -7.83
N GLN A 280 3.61 -7.72 -7.81
CA GLN A 280 4.23 -7.16 -9.02
C GLN A 280 5.05 -8.20 -9.78
N ALA A 281 5.73 -9.12 -9.09
CA ALA A 281 6.43 -10.21 -9.75
C ALA A 281 5.48 -11.13 -10.52
N LEU A 282 4.37 -11.51 -9.89
CA LEU A 282 3.37 -12.38 -10.54
C LEU A 282 2.57 -11.64 -11.61
N TRP A 283 2.29 -10.36 -11.42
CA TRP A 283 1.65 -9.53 -12.44
C TRP A 283 2.50 -9.50 -13.71
N CYS A 284 3.79 -9.14 -13.60
CA CYS A 284 4.73 -9.15 -14.72
C CYS A 284 4.87 -10.53 -15.36
N PHE A 285 4.98 -11.59 -14.55
CA PHE A 285 5.01 -12.97 -15.07
C PHE A 285 3.77 -13.32 -15.91
N THR A 286 2.57 -13.01 -15.40
CA THR A 286 1.31 -13.27 -16.15
C THR A 286 1.16 -12.38 -17.37
N ARG A 287 1.69 -11.14 -17.34
CA ARG A 287 1.69 -10.23 -18.48
C ARG A 287 2.60 -10.74 -19.60
N HIS A 288 3.74 -11.34 -19.26
CA HIS A 288 4.61 -12.00 -20.25
C HIS A 288 3.89 -13.15 -20.95
N ILE A 289 3.17 -14.00 -20.21
CA ILE A 289 2.34 -15.07 -20.79
C ILE A 289 1.28 -14.50 -21.73
N GLN A 290 0.59 -13.45 -21.28
CA GLN A 290 -0.38 -12.75 -22.11
C GLN A 290 0.26 -12.15 -23.37
N GLN A 291 1.48 -11.62 -23.28
CA GLN A 291 2.20 -11.07 -24.44
C GLN A 291 2.51 -12.14 -25.48
N MET A 292 2.92 -13.34 -25.07
CA MET A 292 3.12 -14.46 -26.02
C MET A 292 1.86 -14.73 -26.85
N ILE A 293 0.69 -14.72 -26.20
CA ILE A 293 -0.61 -14.93 -26.86
C ILE A 293 -0.94 -13.75 -27.80
N GLU A 294 -0.74 -12.52 -27.33
CA GLU A 294 -0.94 -11.30 -28.15
C GLU A 294 -0.03 -11.28 -29.38
N ASP A 295 1.17 -11.88 -29.28
CA ASP A 295 2.13 -12.04 -30.36
C ASP A 295 1.82 -13.26 -31.27
N GLY A 296 0.72 -13.97 -31.02
CA GLY A 296 0.28 -15.13 -31.80
C GLY A 296 1.09 -16.41 -31.53
N GLN A 297 1.77 -16.49 -30.40
CA GLN A 297 2.56 -17.65 -29.98
C GLN A 297 1.78 -18.50 -28.98
N ASP A 298 1.96 -19.82 -29.04
CA ASP A 298 1.49 -20.72 -28.00
C ASP A 298 2.28 -20.46 -26.72
N PRO A 299 1.62 -20.09 -25.61
CA PRO A 299 2.32 -19.72 -24.39
C PRO A 299 3.03 -20.94 -23.80
N SER A 300 4.34 -20.81 -23.59
CA SER A 300 5.19 -21.89 -23.07
C SER A 300 6.10 -21.37 -21.97
N MET A 301 6.16 -22.12 -20.86
CA MET A 301 7.04 -21.88 -19.72
C MET A 301 7.67 -23.20 -19.28
N PRO A 302 8.86 -23.19 -18.65
CA PRO A 302 9.41 -24.40 -18.03
C PRO A 302 8.39 -25.06 -17.08
N GLU A 303 8.34 -26.38 -17.05
CA GLU A 303 7.29 -27.16 -16.35
C GLU A 303 7.09 -26.71 -14.89
N GLN A 304 8.19 -26.44 -14.19
CA GLN A 304 8.19 -25.97 -12.81
C GLN A 304 7.52 -24.59 -12.59
N TYR A 305 7.38 -23.79 -13.65
CA TYR A 305 6.70 -22.48 -13.66
C TYR A 305 5.46 -22.49 -14.58
N GLY A 306 4.90 -23.67 -14.86
CA GLY A 306 3.69 -23.85 -15.68
C GLY A 306 2.37 -23.56 -14.94
N TRP A 307 1.24 -24.04 -15.48
CA TRP A 307 -0.09 -23.78 -14.91
C TRP A 307 -0.25 -24.21 -13.44
N ARG A 308 0.45 -25.27 -12.99
CA ARG A 308 0.42 -25.72 -11.58
C ARG A 308 1.04 -24.69 -10.64
N PHE A 309 2.09 -24.01 -11.09
CA PHE A 309 2.73 -22.92 -10.35
C PHE A 309 1.77 -21.74 -10.21
N LEU A 310 1.09 -21.33 -11.28
CA LEU A 310 0.08 -20.26 -11.23
C LEU A 310 -1.12 -20.61 -10.34
N ARG A 311 -1.58 -21.86 -10.38
CA ARG A 311 -2.63 -22.35 -9.48
C ARG A 311 -2.21 -22.26 -8.00
N ALA A 312 -0.98 -22.66 -7.70
CA ALA A 312 -0.43 -22.56 -6.34
C ALA A 312 -0.26 -21.09 -5.91
N ALA A 313 0.21 -20.22 -6.82
CA ALA A 313 0.32 -18.79 -6.60
C ALA A 313 -1.04 -18.16 -6.26
N TYR A 314 -2.06 -18.46 -7.06
CA TYR A 314 -3.43 -18.02 -6.83
C TYR A 314 -3.92 -18.43 -5.44
N SER A 315 -3.82 -19.72 -5.09
CA SER A 315 -4.25 -20.22 -3.78
C SER A 315 -3.51 -19.53 -2.63
N ARG A 316 -2.20 -19.33 -2.74
CA ARG A 316 -1.41 -18.68 -1.66
C ARG A 316 -1.69 -17.19 -1.49
N LEU A 317 -2.22 -16.54 -2.53
CA LEU A 317 -2.60 -15.13 -2.53
C LEU A 317 -4.05 -14.89 -2.14
N THR A 318 -4.91 -15.90 -2.20
CA THR A 318 -6.34 -15.76 -1.85
C THR A 318 -6.72 -16.48 -0.56
N THR A 319 -5.95 -17.46 -0.11
CA THR A 319 -6.21 -18.18 1.15
C THR A 319 -5.51 -17.50 2.33
N ALA A 320 -6.31 -17.08 3.32
CA ALA A 320 -5.80 -16.56 4.59
C ALA A 320 -5.03 -17.63 5.37
N ARG A 321 -3.94 -17.25 6.03
CA ARG A 321 -3.10 -18.18 6.81
C ARG A 321 -3.43 -18.09 8.30
N ALA A 322 -3.28 -19.20 9.02
CA ALA A 322 -3.65 -19.29 10.44
C ALA A 322 -2.94 -18.27 11.36
N GLN A 323 -1.74 -17.81 10.98
CA GLN A 323 -0.95 -16.82 11.73
C GLN A 323 -0.96 -15.42 11.07
N GLU A 324 -1.70 -15.22 9.98
CA GLU A 324 -1.80 -13.94 9.29
C GLU A 324 -2.73 -13.01 10.09
N THR A 325 -2.29 -11.78 10.37
CA THR A 325 -3.13 -10.83 11.10
C THR A 325 -4.25 -10.31 10.19
N ALA A 326 -5.37 -9.87 10.77
CA ALA A 326 -6.47 -9.30 9.99
C ALA A 326 -6.03 -8.11 9.11
N GLN A 327 -5.06 -7.30 9.56
CA GLN A 327 -4.49 -6.21 8.77
C GLN A 327 -3.76 -6.70 7.51
N HIS A 328 -3.01 -7.80 7.62
CA HIS A 328 -2.35 -8.41 6.47
C HIS A 328 -3.35 -8.93 5.44
N VAL A 329 -4.41 -9.60 5.92
CA VAL A 329 -5.49 -10.10 5.06
C VAL A 329 -6.14 -8.95 4.29
N LEU A 330 -6.53 -7.87 4.99
CA LEU A 330 -7.15 -6.69 4.36
C LEU A 330 -6.22 -6.02 3.35
N MET A 331 -4.94 -5.85 3.69
CA MET A 331 -3.93 -5.29 2.79
C MET A 331 -3.78 -6.14 1.52
N ARG A 332 -3.59 -7.46 1.69
CA ARG A 332 -3.42 -8.40 0.58
C ARG A 332 -4.65 -8.42 -0.31
N GLU A 333 -5.86 -8.46 0.26
CA GLU A 333 -7.11 -8.45 -0.50
C GLU A 333 -7.30 -7.16 -1.28
N ALA A 334 -6.98 -6.00 -0.68
CA ALA A 334 -7.04 -4.71 -1.36
C ALA A 334 -6.09 -4.67 -2.56
N ILE A 335 -4.81 -5.05 -2.38
CA ILE A 335 -3.80 -5.08 -3.45
C ILE A 335 -4.20 -6.08 -4.55
N MET A 336 -4.68 -7.27 -4.19
CA MET A 336 -5.13 -8.29 -5.15
C MET A 336 -6.31 -7.81 -5.98
N LYS A 337 -7.26 -7.09 -5.35
CA LYS A 337 -8.43 -6.54 -6.01
C LYS A 337 -8.03 -5.41 -6.97
N THR A 338 -7.27 -4.42 -6.51
CA THR A 338 -6.97 -3.23 -7.30
C THR A 338 -5.95 -3.46 -8.40
N SER A 339 -5.12 -4.50 -8.31
CA SER A 339 -4.18 -4.89 -9.37
C SER A 339 -4.81 -5.78 -10.46
N GLY A 340 -6.01 -6.32 -10.24
CA GLY A 340 -6.64 -7.32 -11.09
C GLY A 340 -5.86 -8.65 -11.18
N LEU A 341 -4.89 -8.88 -10.28
CA LEU A 341 -3.96 -10.01 -10.37
C LEU A 341 -4.68 -11.36 -10.28
N ALA A 342 -5.76 -11.45 -9.49
CA ALA A 342 -6.53 -12.68 -9.35
C ALA A 342 -7.07 -13.21 -10.69
N GLU A 343 -7.58 -12.32 -11.54
CA GLU A 343 -8.11 -12.66 -12.86
C GLU A 343 -6.99 -12.98 -13.84
N ARG A 344 -5.91 -12.19 -13.82
CA ARG A 344 -4.71 -12.43 -14.65
C ARG A 344 -4.07 -13.78 -14.38
N LEU A 345 -3.95 -14.17 -13.11
CA LEU A 345 -3.42 -15.48 -12.72
C LEU A 345 -4.27 -16.63 -13.29
N ARG A 346 -5.60 -16.50 -13.24
CA ARG A 346 -6.51 -17.53 -13.79
C ARG A 346 -6.41 -17.61 -15.31
N ALA A 347 -6.44 -16.47 -16.00
CA ALA A 347 -6.32 -16.42 -17.45
C ALA A 347 -4.98 -17.04 -17.94
N ALA A 348 -3.87 -16.66 -17.31
CA ALA A 348 -2.56 -17.23 -17.64
C ALA A 348 -2.46 -18.73 -17.29
N GLN A 349 -3.12 -19.17 -16.19
CA GLN A 349 -3.20 -20.58 -15.83
C GLN A 349 -3.93 -21.39 -16.89
N ASP A 350 -5.09 -20.91 -17.36
CA ASP A 350 -5.89 -21.60 -18.38
C ASP A 350 -5.13 -21.67 -19.70
N ALA A 351 -4.50 -20.57 -20.13
CA ALA A 351 -3.69 -20.52 -21.35
C ALA A 351 -2.52 -21.52 -21.33
N LEU A 352 -1.78 -21.61 -20.21
CA LEU A 352 -0.69 -22.59 -20.05
C LEU A 352 -1.18 -24.04 -19.86
N ARG A 353 -2.45 -24.25 -19.52
CA ARG A 353 -3.02 -25.59 -19.41
C ARG A 353 -3.44 -26.11 -20.79
N GLU A 354 -4.00 -25.23 -21.61
CA GLU A 354 -4.44 -25.54 -22.97
C GLU A 354 -3.26 -25.82 -23.90
N SER A 355 -2.12 -25.12 -23.75
CA SER A 355 -0.92 -25.38 -24.55
C SER A 355 -0.20 -26.70 -24.25
N VAL A 356 -0.60 -27.42 -23.20
CA VAL A 356 -0.01 -28.73 -22.81
C VAL A 356 -0.87 -29.90 -23.29
N GLY A 357 -2.13 -29.65 -23.66
CA GLY A 357 -3.07 -30.64 -24.18
C GLY A 357 -3.04 -30.68 -25.70
#